data_AF-A0A800JCD4-F1
#
_entry.id   AF-A0A800JCD4-F1
#
_cell.length_a   1.000
_cell.length_b   1.000
_cell.length_c   1.000
_cell.angle_alpha   90.00
_cell.angle_beta   90.00
_cell.angle_gamma   90.00
#
_symmetry.space_group_name_H-M   'P 1'
#
loop_
_entity.id
_entity.type
_entity.pdbx_description
1 polymer ?
#
loop_
_entity_poly.entity_id
_entity_poly.type
_entity_poly.pdbx_seq_one_letter_code
_entity_poly.pdbx_strand_id
1 'polypeptide(L)'
;AQKKARNEIFSEIIGESADNTHQIRLINRGSNQLLQRNYIVIRKEGLVGRIQSVSPYQSSVQLIIDHRSRVPALIQRNRVRGLIYGTHDGMEMRQINQHAKIKIGDRVISSGLGNLYPKGILIGWVSGINHEPHELFKTARLDSAVDFNQIEEVFAILPSKSDSNLSVE
;
A
#
# COMPACT_ATOMS: atom_id res chain seq x y z
N ALA A 1 12.10 3.63 24.53
CA ALA A 1 11.48 2.82 23.46
C ALA A 1 12.42 2.80 22.25
N GLN A 2 13.18 1.72 22.04
CA GLN A 2 14.07 1.57 20.89
C GLN A 2 13.22 1.51 19.61
N LYS A 3 13.36 2.50 18.72
CA LYS A 3 12.85 2.42 17.34
C LYS A 3 13.59 1.24 16.69
N LYS A 4 12.94 0.08 16.55
CA LYS A 4 13.46 -1.07 15.78
C LYS A 4 13.80 -0.52 14.40
N ALA A 5 15.08 -0.42 14.06
CA ALA A 5 15.52 0.07 12.76
C ALA A 5 14.86 -0.83 11.72
N ARG A 6 13.96 -0.26 10.92
CA ARG A 6 13.45 -0.97 9.75
C ARG A 6 14.64 -1.06 8.80
N ASN A 7 15.03 -2.27 8.44
CA ASN A 7 15.99 -2.45 7.36
C ASN A 7 15.28 -2.00 6.08
N GLU A 8 15.67 -0.83 5.57
CA GLU A 8 15.04 -0.19 4.43
C GLU A 8 16.10 0.08 3.37
N ILE A 9 15.76 -0.16 2.10
CA ILE A 9 16.63 0.15 0.96
C ILE A 9 16.11 1.39 0.28
N PHE A 10 16.89 2.46 0.36
CA PHE A 10 16.66 3.69 -0.41
C PHE A 10 16.81 3.40 -1.91
N SER A 11 15.86 3.90 -2.69
CA SER A 11 15.86 3.80 -4.15
C SER A 11 15.28 5.06 -4.78
N GLU A 12 15.81 5.44 -5.92
CA GLU A 12 15.31 6.56 -6.74
C GLU A 12 14.40 6.01 -7.84
N ILE A 13 13.36 6.78 -8.18
CA ILE A 13 12.49 6.50 -9.32
C ILE A 13 13.19 6.97 -10.59
N ILE A 14 13.32 6.05 -11.55
CA ILE A 14 14.02 6.27 -12.83
C ILE A 14 13.11 6.13 -14.04
N GLY A 15 11.83 5.86 -13.82
CA GLY A 15 10.85 5.76 -14.89
C GLY A 15 9.47 5.37 -14.38
N GLU A 16 8.53 5.39 -15.30
CA GLU A 16 7.13 5.02 -15.08
C GLU A 16 6.58 4.21 -16.25
N SER A 17 5.48 3.51 -16.03
CA SER A 17 4.77 2.87 -17.14
C SER A 17 4.33 3.90 -18.17
N ALA A 18 4.61 3.63 -19.44
CA ALA A 18 4.19 4.49 -20.55
C ALA A 18 2.69 4.40 -20.87
N ASP A 19 2.00 3.40 -20.31
CA ASP A 19 0.55 3.27 -20.45
C ASP A 19 -0.20 3.99 -19.30
N ASN A 20 -1.41 4.46 -19.60
CA ASN A 20 -2.28 5.11 -18.62
C ASN A 20 -3.12 4.11 -17.81
N THR A 21 -2.96 2.80 -18.06
CA THR A 21 -3.79 1.75 -17.46
C THR A 21 -3.12 1.10 -16.25
N HIS A 22 -1.80 1.07 -16.24
CA HIS A 22 -1.00 0.58 -15.13
C HIS A 22 -0.36 1.74 -14.38
N GLN A 23 -0.29 1.58 -13.07
CA GLN A 23 0.37 2.54 -12.19
C GLN A 23 1.65 1.88 -11.68
N ILE A 24 2.70 1.93 -12.51
CA ILE A 24 4.00 1.33 -12.22
C ILE A 24 5.09 2.41 -12.20
N ARG A 25 6.02 2.29 -11.25
CA ARG A 25 7.27 3.05 -11.21
C ARG A 25 8.46 2.11 -11.30
N LEU A 26 9.53 2.53 -11.99
CA LEU A 26 10.80 1.83 -12.02
C LEU A 26 11.75 2.46 -11.02
N ILE A 27 12.44 1.64 -10.24
CA ILE A 27 13.44 2.09 -9.26
C ILE A 27 14.84 1.60 -9.61
N ASN A 28 15.88 2.39 -9.28
CA ASN A 28 17.29 2.12 -9.60
C ASN A 28 17.98 1.08 -8.70
N ARG A 29 17.21 0.17 -8.11
CA ARG A 29 17.70 -0.89 -7.24
C ARG A 29 17.06 -2.21 -7.65
N GLY A 30 17.85 -3.27 -7.56
CA GLY A 30 17.47 -4.61 -8.00
C GLY A 30 17.92 -5.69 -7.04
N SER A 31 18.02 -6.92 -7.54
CA SER A 31 18.46 -8.07 -6.75
C SER A 31 19.90 -7.93 -6.25
N ASN A 32 20.74 -7.13 -6.91
CA ASN A 32 22.10 -6.83 -6.43
C ASN A 32 22.11 -6.05 -5.11
N GLN A 33 20.99 -5.42 -4.75
CA GLN A 33 20.77 -4.79 -3.44
C GLN A 33 19.78 -5.58 -2.58
N LEU A 34 19.64 -6.89 -2.85
CA LEU A 34 18.78 -7.81 -2.10
C LEU A 34 17.28 -7.52 -2.19
N LEU A 35 16.84 -6.70 -3.16
CA LEU A 35 15.41 -6.54 -3.40
C LEU A 35 14.81 -7.83 -3.93
N GLN A 36 13.59 -8.13 -3.47
CA GLN A 36 12.83 -9.29 -3.90
C GLN A 36 11.40 -8.88 -4.24
N ARG A 37 10.73 -9.73 -5.02
CA ARG A 37 9.30 -9.59 -5.31
C ARG A 37 8.53 -9.52 -3.98
N ASN A 38 7.44 -8.75 -3.99
CA ASN A 38 6.54 -8.54 -2.86
C ASN A 38 7.09 -7.69 -1.69
N TYR A 39 8.32 -7.18 -1.78
CA TYR A 39 8.76 -6.17 -0.81
C TYR A 39 7.92 -4.92 -0.88
N ILE A 40 7.59 -4.36 0.28
CA ILE A 40 6.69 -3.22 0.40
C ILE A 40 7.47 -1.94 0.25
N VAL A 41 6.95 -1.04 -0.58
CA VAL A 41 7.56 0.24 -0.89
C VAL A 41 6.80 1.34 -0.18
N ILE A 42 7.53 2.21 0.52
CA ILE A 42 6.97 3.30 1.34
C ILE A 42 7.71 4.61 1.10
N ARG A 43 7.10 5.70 1.56
CA ARG A 43 7.76 6.98 1.86
C ARG A 43 7.43 7.40 3.29
N LYS A 44 7.96 8.55 3.71
CA LYS A 44 7.69 9.15 5.02
C LYS A 44 6.19 9.40 5.23
N GLU A 45 5.45 9.73 4.16
CA GLU A 45 4.04 10.06 4.21
C GLU A 45 3.15 8.82 4.29
N GLY A 46 3.53 7.72 3.62
CA GLY A 46 2.68 6.54 3.58
C GLY A 46 3.14 5.42 2.66
N LEU A 47 2.20 4.50 2.42
CA LEU A 47 2.35 3.33 1.57
C LEU A 47 2.39 3.76 0.10
N VAL A 48 3.42 3.35 -0.63
CA VAL A 48 3.53 3.61 -2.07
C VAL A 48 2.99 2.43 -2.87
N GLY A 49 3.41 1.21 -2.52
CA GLY A 49 3.13 0.05 -3.32
C GLY A 49 3.92 -1.18 -2.92
N ARG A 50 4.15 -2.06 -3.87
CA ARG A 50 4.94 -3.28 -3.70
C ARG A 50 5.80 -3.56 -4.93
N ILE A 51 6.93 -4.23 -4.73
CA ILE A 51 7.77 -4.68 -5.83
C ILE A 51 7.05 -5.81 -6.59
N GLN A 52 6.76 -5.56 -7.86
CA GLN A 52 6.07 -6.49 -8.77
C GLN A 52 7.06 -7.43 -9.47
N SER A 53 8.18 -6.89 -9.96
CA SER A 53 9.28 -7.64 -10.58
C SER A 53 10.64 -7.04 -10.21
N VAL A 54 11.67 -7.88 -10.26
CA VAL A 54 13.06 -7.51 -9.93
C VAL A 54 13.99 -7.98 -11.04
N SER A 55 14.88 -7.10 -11.46
CA SER A 55 16.04 -7.38 -12.31
C SER A 55 17.32 -7.08 -11.52
N PRO A 56 18.52 -7.37 -12.05
CA PRO A 56 19.77 -7.16 -11.30
C PRO A 56 19.98 -5.72 -10.82
N TYR A 57 19.62 -4.73 -11.63
CA TYR A 57 19.90 -3.31 -11.39
C TYR A 57 18.65 -2.44 -11.19
N GLN A 58 17.47 -2.98 -11.44
CA GLN A 58 16.21 -2.22 -11.36
C GLN A 58 15.06 -3.11 -10.91
N SER A 59 14.01 -2.51 -10.40
CA SER A 59 12.78 -3.20 -10.01
C SER A 59 11.56 -2.39 -10.44
N SER A 60 10.45 -3.07 -10.69
CA SER A 60 9.16 -2.43 -10.92
C SER A 60 8.34 -2.40 -9.64
N VAL A 61 7.75 -1.25 -9.34
CA VAL A 61 6.87 -1.03 -8.20
C VAL A 61 5.46 -0.86 -8.71
N GLN A 62 4.57 -1.80 -8.36
CA GLN A 62 3.14 -1.61 -8.56
C GLN A 62 2.61 -0.70 -7.44
N LEU A 63 2.07 0.46 -7.82
CA LEU A 63 1.51 1.43 -6.89
C LEU A 63 0.18 0.94 -6.30
N ILE A 64 -0.19 1.45 -5.12
CA ILE A 64 -1.48 1.11 -4.50
C ILE A 64 -2.69 1.66 -5.26
N ILE A 65 -2.48 2.67 -6.11
CA ILE A 65 -3.47 3.24 -7.03
C ILE A 65 -3.63 2.43 -8.33
N ASP A 66 -2.80 1.40 -8.56
CA ASP A 66 -3.00 0.49 -9.69
C ASP A 66 -4.31 -0.31 -9.50
N HIS A 67 -5.13 -0.42 -10.55
CA HIS A 67 -6.44 -1.09 -10.49
C HIS A 67 -6.36 -2.57 -10.09
N ARG A 68 -5.20 -3.21 -10.30
CA ARG A 68 -4.91 -4.60 -9.91
C ARG A 68 -4.34 -4.70 -8.49
N SER A 69 -4.06 -3.57 -7.84
CA SER A 69 -3.55 -3.55 -6.48
C SER A 69 -4.66 -3.80 -5.46
N ARG A 70 -4.34 -4.59 -4.44
CA ARG A 70 -5.22 -4.89 -3.31
C ARG A 70 -4.42 -4.77 -2.03
N VAL A 71 -4.85 -3.89 -1.14
CA VAL A 71 -4.18 -3.68 0.16
C VAL A 71 -5.16 -3.92 1.30
N PRO A 72 -4.98 -4.97 2.10
CA PRO A 72 -5.77 -5.17 3.31
C PRO A 72 -5.56 -3.98 4.25
N ALA A 73 -6.65 -3.30 4.62
CA ALA A 73 -6.60 -2.06 5.37
C ALA A 73 -7.62 -2.04 6.52
N LEU A 74 -7.45 -1.05 7.38
CA LEU A 74 -8.39 -0.75 8.43
C LEU A 74 -8.43 0.74 8.76
N ILE A 75 -9.54 1.18 9.29
CA ILE A 75 -9.68 2.49 9.91
C ILE A 75 -9.00 2.45 11.27
N GLN A 76 -8.06 3.36 11.50
CA GLN A 76 -7.21 3.37 12.69
C GLN A 76 -8.01 3.50 13.99
N ARG A 77 -9.02 4.39 13.98
CA ARG A 77 -9.82 4.78 15.17
C ARG A 77 -10.58 3.62 15.79
N ASN A 78 -11.25 2.81 14.97
CA ASN A 78 -12.18 1.78 15.44
C ASN A 78 -11.92 0.39 14.83
N ARG A 79 -10.80 0.24 14.12
CA ARG A 79 -10.31 -1.04 13.60
C ARG A 79 -11.23 -1.71 12.57
N VAL A 80 -12.18 -0.96 12.00
CA VAL A 80 -13.05 -1.43 10.91
C VAL A 80 -12.16 -1.83 9.73
N ARG A 81 -12.36 -3.04 9.23
CA ARG A 81 -11.56 -3.63 8.14
C ARG A 81 -12.22 -3.41 6.79
N GLY A 82 -11.39 -3.52 5.76
CA GLY A 82 -11.79 -3.50 4.36
C GLY A 82 -10.57 -3.71 3.47
N LEU A 83 -10.76 -3.53 2.18
CA LEU A 83 -9.72 -3.75 1.18
C LEU A 83 -9.60 -2.50 0.31
N ILE A 84 -8.37 -2.03 0.11
CA ILE A 84 -8.10 -0.88 -0.77
C ILE A 84 -8.03 -1.35 -2.21
N TYR A 85 -8.66 -0.57 -3.07
CA TYR A 85 -8.67 -0.67 -4.51
C TYR A 85 -8.14 0.64 -5.08
N GLY A 86 -7.15 0.56 -5.98
CA GLY A 86 -6.88 1.65 -6.90
C GLY A 86 -8.01 1.78 -7.92
N THR A 87 -8.41 3.00 -8.23
CA THR A 87 -9.39 3.33 -9.27
C THR A 87 -8.78 4.33 -10.24
N HIS A 88 -9.46 4.61 -11.36
CA HIS A 88 -8.99 5.64 -12.29
C HIS A 88 -8.94 7.03 -11.64
N ASP A 89 -9.90 7.31 -10.75
CA ASP A 89 -10.08 8.61 -10.11
C ASP A 89 -9.45 8.70 -8.70
N GLY A 90 -8.70 7.68 -8.25
CA GLY A 90 -8.04 7.68 -6.94
C GLY A 90 -8.05 6.33 -6.23
N MET A 91 -8.55 6.31 -4.99
CA MET A 91 -8.57 5.11 -4.16
C MET A 91 -9.91 4.93 -3.44
N GLU A 92 -10.28 3.66 -3.27
CA GLU A 92 -11.47 3.27 -2.52
C GLU A 92 -11.15 2.17 -1.51
N MET A 93 -11.77 2.24 -0.34
CA MET A 93 -11.87 1.12 0.59
C MET A 93 -13.23 0.45 0.44
N ARG A 94 -13.23 -0.80 -0.01
CA ARG A 94 -14.42 -1.61 -0.22
C ARG A 94 -14.56 -2.70 0.84
N GLN A 95 -15.67 -3.43 0.78
CA GLN A 95 -16.00 -4.55 1.68
C GLN A 95 -16.08 -4.13 3.16
N ILE A 96 -16.51 -2.88 3.40
CA ILE A 96 -16.75 -2.39 4.75
C ILE A 96 -18.13 -2.86 5.18
N ASN A 97 -18.24 -3.56 6.32
CA ASN A 97 -19.53 -4.01 6.85
C ASN A 97 -20.53 -2.82 6.93
N GLN A 98 -21.78 -3.04 6.50
CA GLN A 98 -22.80 -1.98 6.43
C GLN A 98 -23.01 -1.26 7.77
N HIS A 99 -22.97 -1.98 8.90
CA HIS A 99 -23.16 -1.44 10.25
C HIS A 99 -21.89 -0.81 10.85
N ALA A 100 -20.75 -0.88 10.16
CA ALA A 100 -19.50 -0.32 10.64
C ALA A 100 -19.56 1.22 10.72
N LYS A 101 -19.08 1.81 11.81
CA LYS A 101 -19.13 3.27 12.01
C LYS A 101 -17.93 3.97 11.37
N ILE A 102 -18.05 4.43 10.13
CA ILE A 102 -16.99 5.17 9.41
C ILE A 102 -17.33 6.66 9.32
N LYS A 103 -16.31 7.53 9.32
CA LYS A 103 -16.47 8.99 9.24
C LYS A 103 -15.52 9.58 8.20
N ILE A 104 -15.93 10.67 7.55
CA ILE A 104 -15.00 11.50 6.75
C ILE A 104 -13.89 12.00 7.68
N GLY A 105 -12.65 11.99 7.18
CA GLY A 105 -11.42 12.28 7.93
C GLY A 105 -10.85 11.09 8.72
N ASP A 106 -11.52 9.93 8.76
CA ASP A 106 -10.95 8.74 9.41
C ASP A 106 -9.65 8.31 8.71
N ARG A 107 -8.58 8.12 9.50
CA ARG A 107 -7.28 7.61 9.02
C ARG A 107 -7.38 6.14 8.63
N VAL A 108 -6.88 5.80 7.45
CA VAL A 108 -6.82 4.43 6.93
C VAL A 108 -5.37 3.97 6.87
N ILE A 109 -5.11 2.78 7.42
CA ILE A 109 -3.76 2.20 7.52
C ILE A 109 -3.78 0.72 7.08
N SER A 110 -2.63 0.19 6.68
CA SER A 110 -2.47 -1.22 6.36
C SER A 110 -2.79 -2.11 7.57
N SER A 111 -3.53 -3.20 7.35
CA SER A 111 -4.06 -4.01 8.44
C SER A 111 -3.07 -5.03 9.01
N GLY A 112 -2.05 -5.41 8.24
CA GLY A 112 -1.17 -6.54 8.54
C GLY A 112 -1.73 -7.90 8.11
N LEU A 113 -2.96 -7.95 7.59
CA LEU A 113 -3.59 -9.21 7.22
C LEU A 113 -2.92 -9.82 5.98
N GLY A 114 -2.65 -11.13 6.03
CA GLY A 114 -1.99 -11.87 4.95
C GLY A 114 -0.47 -11.71 4.91
N ASN A 115 0.14 -11.05 5.90
CA ASN A 115 1.60 -10.89 6.10
C ASN A 115 2.37 -10.23 4.94
N LEU A 116 1.71 -9.80 3.87
CA LEU A 116 2.33 -9.09 2.77
C LEU A 116 2.65 -7.64 3.13
N TYR A 117 1.69 -6.91 3.71
CA TYR A 117 1.86 -5.52 4.11
C TYR A 117 2.12 -5.43 5.62
N PRO A 118 3.23 -4.81 6.08
CA PRO A 118 3.41 -4.52 7.50
C PRO A 118 2.24 -3.74 8.05
N LYS A 119 1.81 -4.05 9.27
CA LYS A 119 0.68 -3.38 9.93
C LYS A 119 1.02 -1.93 10.25
N GLY A 120 0.08 -1.02 9.96
CA GLY A 120 0.09 0.35 10.45
C GLY A 120 0.79 1.38 9.57
N ILE A 121 1.05 1.07 8.29
CA ILE A 121 1.52 2.05 7.31
C ILE A 121 0.33 2.91 6.89
N LEU A 122 0.48 4.24 6.88
CA LEU A 122 -0.58 5.17 6.48
C LEU A 122 -0.89 5.00 4.99
N ILE A 123 -2.17 4.95 4.65
CA ILE A 123 -2.65 4.89 3.27
C ILE A 123 -3.29 6.22 2.89
N GLY A 124 -4.10 6.79 3.78
CA GLY A 124 -4.84 8.00 3.49
C GLY A 124 -5.95 8.29 4.49
N TRP A 125 -6.93 9.06 4.06
CA TRP A 125 -8.10 9.47 4.86
C TRP A 125 -9.40 9.24 4.09
N VAL A 126 -10.48 8.92 4.80
CA VAL A 126 -11.81 8.83 4.19
C VAL A 126 -12.26 10.21 3.73
N SER A 127 -12.52 10.39 2.44
CA SER A 127 -13.02 11.65 1.85
C SER A 127 -14.49 11.57 1.44
N GLY A 128 -15.02 10.37 1.23
CA GLY A 128 -16.44 10.17 0.95
C GLY A 128 -16.93 8.79 1.37
N ILE A 129 -18.24 8.66 1.60
CA ILE A 129 -18.87 7.40 1.98
C ILE A 129 -20.05 7.16 1.05
N ASN A 130 -19.98 6.07 0.29
CA ASN A 130 -21.05 5.61 -0.58
C ASN A 130 -21.66 4.35 0.05
N HIS A 131 -22.95 4.37 0.31
CA HIS A 131 -23.67 3.22 0.84
C HIS A 131 -25.09 3.20 0.26
N GLU A 132 -25.54 2.01 -0.12
CA GLU A 132 -26.94 1.76 -0.49
C GLU A 132 -27.62 1.01 0.68
N PRO A 133 -28.87 1.36 1.06
CA PRO A 133 -29.56 0.76 2.20
C PRO A 133 -29.73 -0.77 2.12
N HIS A 134 -29.69 -1.34 0.92
CA HIS A 134 -29.92 -2.76 0.66
C HIS A 134 -28.62 -3.57 0.46
N GLU A 135 -27.44 -2.93 0.50
CA GLU A 135 -26.17 -3.62 0.32
C GLU A 135 -25.54 -4.09 1.63
N LEU A 136 -24.98 -5.31 1.64
CA LEU A 136 -24.28 -5.89 2.79
C LEU A 136 -22.99 -5.14 3.17
N PHE A 137 -22.44 -4.40 2.21
CA PHE A 137 -21.20 -3.67 2.35
C PHE A 137 -21.37 -2.23 1.88
N LYS A 138 -20.49 -1.36 2.34
CA LYS A 138 -20.34 0.00 1.83
C LYS A 138 -18.91 0.25 1.35
N THR A 139 -18.77 1.35 0.62
CA THR A 139 -17.50 1.77 0.04
C THR A 139 -17.15 3.18 0.53
N ALA A 140 -15.88 3.40 0.84
CA ALA A 140 -15.35 4.71 1.19
C ALA A 140 -14.38 5.18 0.12
N ARG A 141 -14.56 6.40 -0.39
CA ARG A 141 -13.55 7.09 -1.20
C ARG A 141 -12.46 7.63 -0.29
N LEU A 142 -11.21 7.57 -0.73
CA LEU A 142 -10.05 7.96 0.07
C LEU A 142 -9.20 9.02 -0.63
N ASP A 143 -8.72 9.98 0.15
CA ASP A 143 -7.62 10.84 -0.24
C ASP A 143 -6.30 10.17 0.15
N SER A 144 -5.35 10.10 -0.78
CA SER A 144 -4.06 9.45 -0.56
C SER A 144 -3.18 10.23 0.41
N ALA A 145 -2.41 9.51 1.22
CA ALA A 145 -1.32 10.10 2.00
C ALA A 145 -0.08 10.41 1.15
N VAL A 146 0.09 9.73 0.02
CA VAL A 146 1.21 9.92 -0.92
C VAL A 146 0.69 10.60 -2.18
N ASP A 147 1.36 11.67 -2.61
CA ASP A 147 1.18 12.25 -3.93
C ASP A 147 2.02 11.45 -4.95
N PHE A 148 1.36 10.58 -5.71
CA PHE A 148 2.01 9.70 -6.70
C PHE A 148 2.51 10.41 -7.96
N ASN A 149 2.17 11.70 -8.15
CA ASN A 149 2.66 12.50 -9.26
C ASN A 149 4.03 13.14 -8.95
N GLN A 150 4.39 13.24 -7.67
CA GLN A 150 5.62 13.91 -7.21
C GLN A 150 6.57 12.96 -6.44
N ILE A 151 6.47 11.66 -6.70
CA ILE A 151 7.36 10.67 -6.09
C ILE A 151 8.67 10.57 -6.88
N GLU A 152 9.77 10.94 -6.23
CA GLU A 152 11.13 10.82 -6.79
C GLU A 152 11.95 9.74 -6.07
N GLU A 153 11.65 9.49 -4.80
CA GLU A 153 12.45 8.63 -3.93
C GLU A 153 11.54 7.76 -3.05
N VAL A 154 11.96 6.52 -2.84
CA VAL A 154 11.20 5.53 -2.06
C VAL A 154 12.12 4.62 -1.24
N PHE A 155 11.52 3.96 -0.25
CA PHE A 155 12.18 2.96 0.57
C PHE A 155 11.49 1.61 0.43
N ALA A 156 12.24 0.55 0.12
CA ALA A 156 11.75 -0.81 0.17
C ALA A 156 12.02 -1.43 1.55
N ILE A 157 10.98 -1.95 2.21
CA ILE A 157 11.07 -2.59 3.52
C ILE A 157 11.60 -4.02 3.34
N LEU A 158 12.73 -4.32 3.97
CA LEU A 158 13.24 -5.68 4.10
C LEU A 158 12.45 -6.43 5.19
N PRO A 159 12.02 -7.68 4.94
CA PRO A 159 11.44 -8.53 5.96
C PRO A 159 12.40 -8.66 7.14
N SER A 160 11.89 -8.51 8.36
CA SER A 160 12.72 -8.73 9.55
C SER A 160 12.79 -10.23 9.84
N LYS A 161 13.94 -10.74 10.31
CA LYS A 161 14.14 -12.18 10.64
C LYS A 161 13.10 -12.75 11.64
N SER A 162 12.29 -11.92 12.30
CA SER A 162 11.18 -12.39 13.15
C SER A 162 9.95 -12.84 12.36
N ASP A 163 9.86 -12.50 11.07
CA ASP A 163 8.67 -12.75 10.23
C ASP A 163 8.86 -14.00 9.34
N SER A 164 10.06 -14.59 9.33
CA SER A 164 10.45 -15.71 8.45
C SER A 164 10.18 -17.12 9.01
N ASN A 165 9.50 -17.26 10.15
CA ASN A 165 9.15 -18.57 10.72
C ASN A 165 7.81 -19.14 10.21
N LEU A 166 7.21 -18.57 9.17
CA LEU A 166 5.89 -18.98 8.65
C LEU A 166 5.90 -19.16 7.13
N SER A 167 6.83 -19.98 6.64
CA SER A 167 6.68 -20.72 5.38
C SER A 167 7.83 -21.71 5.20
N VAL A 168 7.79 -22.78 6.00
CA VAL A 168 8.33 -24.08 5.59
C VAL A 168 7.15 -25.04 5.64
N GLU A 169 6.55 -25.26 4.48
CA GLU A 169 5.90 -26.50 4.06
C GLU A 169 5.97 -26.58 2.53
#